data_AF-A0A953N3G8-F1
#
_entry.id   AF-A0A953N3G8-F1
#
_cell.length_a   1.000
_cell.length_b   1.000
_cell.length_c   1.000
_cell.angle_alpha   90.00
_cell.angle_beta   90.00
_cell.angle_gamma   90.00
#
_symmetry.space_group_name_H-M   'P 1'
#
loop_
_entity.id
_entity.type
_entity.pdbx_description
1 polymer ?
#
loop_
_entity_poly.entity_id
_entity_poly.type
_entity_poly.pdbx_seq_one_letter_code
_entity_poly.pdbx_strand_id
1 'polypeptide(L)' 'RLFRKSGSWKNYHSDSILVWGKEPNRRYILVALIDDPNGENIIRSLVKPVEKVLKKRPAISMK' A
#
# COMPACT_ATOMS: atom_id res chain seq x y z
N ARG A 1 -4.98 -8.96 7.77
CA ARG A 1 -3.75 -9.72 7.40
C ARG A 1 -3.05 -8.97 6.26
N LEU A 2 -1.73 -9.02 6.18
CA LEU A 2 -0.94 -8.40 5.11
C LEU A 2 -0.08 -9.48 4.47
N PHE A 3 -0.16 -9.63 3.14
CA PHE A 3 0.72 -10.51 2.37
C PHE A 3 1.55 -9.65 1.44
N ARG A 4 2.86 -9.90 1.37
CA ARG A 4 3.82 -9.01 0.69
C ARG A 4 4.75 -9.79 -0.22
N LYS A 5 5.03 -9.22 -1.38
CA LYS A 5 6.08 -9.66 -2.29
C LYS A 5 6.88 -8.43 -2.73
N SER A 6 8.11 -8.33 -2.22
CA SER A 6 9.05 -7.28 -2.60
C SER A 6 10.05 -7.76 -3.66
N GLY A 7 10.66 -6.79 -4.34
CA GLY A 7 11.78 -6.99 -5.25
C GLY A 7 12.59 -5.70 -5.37
N SER A 8 13.91 -5.81 -5.41
CA SER A 8 14.83 -4.67 -5.50
C SER A 8 15.79 -4.86 -6.67
N TRP A 9 16.11 -3.79 -7.37
CA TRP A 9 17.11 -3.76 -8.43
C TRP A 9 17.82 -2.40 -8.46
N LYS A 10 19.12 -2.37 -8.17
CA LYS A 10 19.87 -1.12 -7.95
C LYS A 10 19.15 -0.26 -6.90
N ASN A 11 18.80 0.99 -7.23
CA ASN A 11 18.06 1.91 -6.38
C ASN A 11 16.54 1.74 -6.51
N TYR A 12 16.06 0.87 -7.40
CA TYR A 12 14.63 0.60 -7.57
C TYR A 12 14.15 -0.43 -6.56
N HIS A 13 13.06 -0.11 -5.87
CA HIS A 13 12.38 -0.99 -4.93
C HIS A 13 10.91 -1.08 -5.30
N SER A 14 10.45 -2.31 -5.50
CA SER A 14 9.06 -2.65 -5.77
C SER A 14 8.48 -3.44 -4.60
N ASP A 15 7.22 -3.18 -4.27
CA ASP A 15 6.46 -4.00 -3.33
C ASP A 15 4.99 -4.09 -3.75
N SER A 16 4.48 -5.32 -3.66
CA SER A 16 3.07 -5.63 -3.87
C SER A 16 2.51 -6.19 -2.57
N ILE A 17 1.52 -5.51 -2.01
CA ILE A 17 0.92 -5.81 -0.71
C ILE A 17 -0.57 -6.12 -0.89
N LEU A 18 -0.98 -7.36 -0.62
CA LEU A 18 -2.38 -7.70 -0.47
C LEU A 18 -2.84 -7.33 0.94
N VAL A 19 -3.68 -6.32 1.03
CA VAL A 19 -4.27 -5.85 2.27
C VAL A 19 -5.61 -6.53 2.48
N TRP A 20 -5.70 -7.35 3.52
CA TRP A 20 -6.96 -7.87 4.05
C TRP A 20 -7.29 -7.15 5.34
N GLY A 21 -8.15 -6.14 5.24
CA GLY A 21 -8.72 -5.45 6.38
C GLY A 21 -9.57 -6.38 7.24
N LYS A 22 -9.92 -5.92 8.45
CA LYS A 22 -10.83 -6.64 9.35
C LYS A 22 -12.26 -6.68 8.80
N GLU A 23 -12.65 -5.64 8.06
CA GLU A 23 -13.94 -5.57 7.39
C GLU A 23 -13.91 -6.35 6.07
N PRO A 24 -14.97 -7.12 5.74
CA PRO A 24 -15.02 -7.91 4.51
C PRO A 24 -14.80 -7.09 3.23
N ASN A 25 -15.27 -5.85 3.24
CA ASN A 25 -15.24 -4.94 2.09
C ASN A 25 -13.89 -4.21 1.95
N ARG A 26 -12.95 -4.44 2.87
CA ARG A 26 -11.65 -3.75 2.88
C ARG A 26 -10.56 -4.69 2.41
N ARG A 27 -10.60 -5.01 1.12
CA ARG A 27 -9.61 -5.84 0.43
C ARG A 27 -9.08 -5.08 -0.76
N TYR A 28 -7.78 -4.85 -0.82
CA TYR A 28 -7.15 -4.16 -1.93
C TYR A 28 -5.70 -4.57 -2.06
N ILE A 29 -5.11 -4.26 -3.21
CA ILE A 29 -3.70 -4.46 -3.49
C ILE A 29 -3.05 -3.08 -3.50
N LEU A 30 -1.99 -2.90 -2.70
CA LEU A 30 -1.12 -1.74 -2.75
C LEU A 30 0.14 -2.10 -3.52
N VAL A 31 0.42 -1.36 -4.60
CA VAL A 31 1.64 -1.52 -5.39
C VAL A 31 2.41 -0.22 -5.33
N ALA A 32 3.71 -0.30 -5.05
CA ALA A 32 4.60 0.86 -5.06
C ALA A 32 5.91 0.49 -5.77
N LEU A 33 6.46 1.47 -6.49
CA LEU A 33 7.80 1.44 -7.09
C LEU A 33 8.50 2.75 -6.71
N ILE A 34 9.69 2.65 -6.15
CA ILE A 34 10.47 3.80 -5.67
C ILE A 34 11.90 3.68 -6.16
N ASP A 35 12.46 4.78 -6.68
CA ASP A 35 13.88 4.91 -7.05
C ASP A 35 14.61 5.69 -5.94
N ASP A 36 14.98 4.98 -4.87
CA ASP A 36 15.69 5.54 -3.71
C ASP A 36 16.41 4.39 -2.98
N PRO A 37 17.69 4.53 -2.58
CA PRO A 37 18.40 3.49 -1.82
C PRO A 37 17.71 3.03 -0.52
N ASN A 38 16.83 3.86 0.05
CA ASN A 38 16.01 3.56 1.23
C ASN A 38 14.57 3.14 0.86
N GLY A 39 14.31 2.81 -0.41
CA GLY A 39 12.97 2.55 -0.94
C GLY A 39 12.20 1.47 -0.18
N GLU A 40 12.88 0.44 0.32
CA GLU A 40 12.24 -0.58 1.17
C GLU A 40 11.63 0.02 2.45
N ASN A 41 12.36 0.92 3.12
CA ASN A 41 11.89 1.58 4.34
C ASN A 41 10.74 2.55 4.03
N ILE A 42 10.85 3.28 2.92
CA ILE A 42 9.81 4.21 2.46
C ILE A 42 8.52 3.43 2.20
N ILE A 43 8.56 2.35 1.43
CA ILE A 43 7.37 1.55 1.09
C ILE A 43 6.70 0.97 2.35
N ARG A 44 7.48 0.49 3.33
CA ARG A 44 6.95 0.01 4.62
C ARG A 44 6.18 1.11 5.37
N SER A 45 6.62 2.35 5.25
CA SER A 45 5.97 3.50 5.88
C SER A 45 4.64 3.88 5.22
N LEU A 46 4.43 3.56 3.94
CA LEU A 46 3.26 3.99 3.14
C LEU A 46 1.93 3.32 3.55
N VAL A 47 1.98 2.12 4.13
CA VAL A 47 0.76 1.36 4.48
C VAL A 47 -0.14 2.15 5.45
N LYS A 48 0.45 2.79 6.48
CA LYS A 48 -0.32 3.52 7.50
C LYS A 48 -0.99 4.80 6.94
N PRO A 49 -0.29 5.68 6.20
CA PRO A 49 -0.90 6.84 5.53
C PRO A 49 -2.01 6.44 4.56
N VAL A 50 -1.77 5.43 3.71
CA VAL A 50 -2.77 4.96 2.73
C VAL A 50 -4.02 4.46 3.47
N GLU A 51 -3.86 3.66 4.52
CA GLU A 51 -4.99 3.21 5.34
C GLU A 51 -5.77 4.37 5.96
N LYS A 52 -5.09 5.42 6.43
CA LYS A 52 -5.71 6.61 7.01
C LYS A 52 -6.54 7.37 5.96
N VAL A 53 -6.01 7.54 4.75
CA VAL A 53 -6.73 8.21 3.65
C VAL A 53 -7.93 7.38 3.22
N LEU A 54 -7.77 6.06 3.03
CA LEU A 54 -8.86 5.16 2.64
C LEU A 54 -9.92 4.95 3.75
N LYS A 55 -9.63 5.26 5.02
CA LYS A 55 -10.63 5.26 6.11
C LYS A 55 -11.54 6.48 6.08
N LYS A 56 -11.06 7.62 5.54
CA LYS A 56 -11.96 8.73 5.24
C LYS A 56 -12.81 8.29 4.07
N ARG A 57 -14.06 7.89 4.31
CA ARG A 57 -15.06 7.79 3.24
C ARG A 57 -15.11 9.16 2.56
N PRO A 58 -14.71 9.33 1.29
CA PRO A 58 -15.35 10.38 0.53
C PRO A 58 -16.79 9.90 0.40
N ALA A 59 -17.75 10.73 0.80
CA ALA A 59 -19.16 10.52 0.47
C ALA A 59 -19.30 10.69 -1.04
N ILE A 60 -18.79 9.73 -1.82
CA ILE A 60 -19.02 9.70 -3.26
C ILE A 60 -20.34 8.96 -3.43
N SER A 61 -21.41 9.69 -3.19
CA SER A 61 -22.70 9.40 -3.82
C SER A 61 -22.53 9.76 -5.29
N MET A 62 -22.13 8.79 -6.12
CA MET A 62 -22.35 8.95 -7.56
C MET A 62 -23.87 8.87 -7.76
N LYS A 63 -24.45 10.03 -8.09
CA LYS A 63 -25.76 10.11 -8.75
C LYS A 63 -25.59 9.75 -10.22
#